data_AF-A0A6A5K1Q5-F1
#
_entry.id   AF-A0A6A5K1Q5-F1
#
_cell.length_a   1.000
_cell.length_b   1.000
_cell.length_c   1.000
_cell.angle_alpha   90.00
_cell.angle_beta   90.00
_cell.angle_gamma   90.00
#
_symmetry.space_group_name_H-M   'P 1'
#
loop_
_entity.id
_entity.type
_entity.pdbx_description
1 polymer ?
#
loop_
_entity_poly.entity_id
_entity_poly.type
_entity_poly.pdbx_seq_one_letter_code
_entity_poly.pdbx_strand_id
1 'polypeptide(L)'
;MLRKSLATLPRTLDQTYDRILTSISEEDCVYAMRILQWLTFSARPLSVREVAEVVAIDVARDPAFDRDEVLEDPLEALDICSSLVTITNNKADGRSRPAQQIIALAHYSVQEYLVSDRIRQGSAKQYSMQQAKRCAFFARFNCFNRFLNRRHSCGVISH
;
A
#
# COMPACT_ATOMS: atom_id res chain seq x y z
N MET A 1 1.79 -30.30 -4.39
CA MET A 1 1.21 -29.90 -5.71
C MET A 1 0.74 -28.43 -5.79
N LEU A 2 0.98 -27.57 -4.79
CA LEU A 2 0.54 -26.16 -4.81
C LEU A 2 1.41 -25.19 -5.64
N ARG A 3 2.67 -25.56 -5.94
CA ARG A 3 3.61 -24.66 -6.64
C ARG A 3 3.46 -24.65 -8.17
N LYS A 4 2.80 -25.65 -8.76
CA LYS A 4 2.55 -25.68 -10.22
C LYS A 4 1.28 -24.92 -10.62
N SER A 5 0.30 -24.80 -9.73
CA SER A 5 -0.93 -24.03 -9.99
C SER A 5 -0.74 -22.52 -9.88
N LEU A 6 0.32 -22.03 -9.22
CA LEU A 6 0.66 -20.60 -9.14
C LEU A 6 1.34 -20.07 -10.41
N ALA A 7 2.02 -20.94 -11.17
CA ALA A 7 2.68 -20.56 -12.42
C ALA A 7 1.68 -20.39 -13.59
N THR A 8 0.45 -20.87 -13.41
CA THR A 8 -0.66 -20.72 -14.35
C THR A 8 -1.86 -20.14 -13.62
N LEU A 9 -1.68 -18.99 -12.96
CA LEU A 9 -2.84 -18.15 -12.67
C LEU A 9 -3.56 -17.93 -14.02
N PRO A 10 -4.84 -18.31 -14.15
CA PRO A 10 -5.54 -18.11 -15.41
C PRO A 10 -5.52 -16.61 -15.75
N ARG A 11 -5.35 -16.29 -17.04
CA ARG A 11 -5.42 -14.92 -17.59
C ARG A 11 -6.63 -14.12 -17.09
N THR A 12 -7.65 -14.81 -16.57
CA THR A 12 -8.84 -14.24 -15.95
C THR A 12 -8.56 -13.41 -14.69
N LEU A 13 -7.54 -13.75 -13.89
CA LEU A 13 -7.21 -12.96 -12.68
C LEU A 13 -6.49 -11.67 -13.04
N ASP A 14 -5.57 -11.72 -14.00
CA ASP A 14 -4.93 -10.52 -14.55
C ASP A 14 -6.00 -9.57 -15.13
N GLN A 15 -6.95 -10.09 -15.91
CA GLN A 15 -8.09 -9.31 -16.42
C GLN A 15 -8.98 -8.76 -15.30
N THR A 16 -9.13 -9.49 -14.21
CA THR A 16 -9.89 -9.03 -13.04
C THR A 16 -9.18 -7.85 -12.38
N TYR A 17 -7.87 -7.94 -12.17
CA TYR A 17 -7.07 -6.84 -11.62
C TYR A 17 -7.02 -5.65 -12.57
N ASP A 18 -6.86 -5.87 -13.87
CA ASP A 18 -6.96 -4.82 -14.89
C ASP A 18 -8.28 -4.07 -14.73
N ARG A 19 -9.41 -4.78 -14.70
CA ARG A 19 -10.74 -4.16 -14.57
C ARG A 19 -10.88 -3.34 -13.29
N ILE A 20 -10.46 -3.89 -12.14
CA ILE A 20 -10.55 -3.20 -10.86
C ILE A 20 -9.69 -1.94 -10.88
N LEU A 21 -8.42 -2.05 -11.29
CA LEU A 21 -7.49 -0.92 -11.34
C LEU A 21 -7.93 0.16 -12.33
N THR A 22 -8.52 -0.21 -13.47
CA THR A 22 -9.05 0.75 -14.44
C THR A 22 -10.41 1.34 -14.05
N SER A 23 -11.10 0.76 -13.05
CA SER A 23 -12.35 1.32 -12.53
C SER A 23 -12.15 2.39 -11.47
N ILE A 24 -10.91 2.55 -10.98
CA ILE A 24 -10.53 3.63 -10.07
C ILE A 24 -10.64 4.95 -10.84
N SER A 25 -11.23 5.96 -10.21
CA SER A 25 -11.41 7.28 -10.81
C SER A 25 -10.06 7.93 -11.14
N GLU A 26 -10.05 8.88 -12.09
CA GLU A 26 -8.83 9.63 -12.40
C GLU A 26 -8.34 10.46 -11.20
N GLU A 27 -9.26 10.92 -10.35
CA GLU A 27 -8.95 11.67 -9.13
C GLU A 27 -8.26 10.77 -8.09
N ASP A 28 -8.71 9.52 -7.96
CA ASP A 28 -8.19 8.55 -6.98
C ASP A 28 -6.98 7.79 -7.48
N CYS A 29 -6.65 7.85 -8.78
CA CYS A 29 -5.64 6.98 -9.37
C CYS A 29 -4.25 7.17 -8.74
N VAL A 30 -3.91 8.42 -8.39
CA VAL A 30 -2.64 8.78 -7.73
C VAL A 30 -2.62 8.22 -6.31
N TYR A 31 -3.71 8.38 -5.56
CA TYR A 31 -3.87 7.85 -4.21
C TYR A 31 -3.76 6.32 -4.22
N ALA A 32 -4.50 5.64 -5.09
CA ALA A 32 -4.45 4.19 -5.26
C ALA A 32 -3.03 3.70 -5.58
N MET A 33 -2.34 4.38 -6.48
CA MET A 33 -0.96 4.02 -6.84
C MET A 33 -0.03 4.09 -5.63
N ARG A 34 -0.13 5.16 -4.82
CA ARG A 34 0.68 5.33 -3.61
C ARG A 34 0.32 4.27 -2.56
N ILE A 35 -0.97 4.05 -2.27
CA ILE A 35 -1.43 3.02 -1.32
C ILE A 35 -0.86 1.65 -1.72
N LEU A 36 -1.09 1.24 -2.97
CA LEU A 36 -0.65 -0.07 -3.44
C LEU A 36 0.88 -0.20 -3.41
N GLN A 37 1.64 0.86 -3.69
CA GLN A 37 3.11 0.86 -3.57
C GLN A 37 3.55 0.64 -2.12
N TRP A 38 2.95 1.35 -1.17
CA TRP A 38 3.23 1.18 0.26
C TRP A 38 2.88 -0.21 0.76
N LEU A 39 1.75 -0.77 0.35
CA LEU A 39 1.37 -2.14 0.73
C LEU A 39 2.24 -3.21 0.07
N THR A 40 2.77 -2.96 -1.13
CA THR A 40 3.62 -3.90 -1.88
C THR A 40 5.05 -3.96 -1.35
N PHE A 41 5.60 -2.83 -0.90
CA PHE A 41 7.03 -2.72 -0.57
C PHE A 41 7.35 -2.44 0.90
N SER A 42 6.35 -2.20 1.75
CA SER A 42 6.58 -2.06 3.18
C SER A 42 7.14 -3.34 3.78
N ALA A 43 8.19 -3.21 4.60
CA ALA A 43 8.81 -4.32 5.31
C ALA A 43 7.94 -4.88 6.45
N ARG A 44 6.93 -4.13 6.90
CA ARG A 44 5.99 -4.51 7.95
C ARG A 44 4.54 -4.13 7.56
N PRO A 45 3.52 -4.75 8.16
CA PRO A 45 2.16 -4.28 8.03
C PRO A 45 2.03 -2.80 8.42
N LEU A 46 1.23 -2.06 7.65
CA LEU A 46 0.90 -0.67 7.93
C LEU A 46 -0.46 -0.62 8.61
N SER A 47 -0.57 0.22 9.64
CA SER A 47 -1.87 0.53 10.23
C SER A 47 -2.70 1.39 9.29
N VAL A 48 -4.02 1.37 9.46
CA VAL A 48 -4.93 2.21 8.67
C VAL A 48 -4.53 3.70 8.77
N ARG A 49 -4.18 4.16 9.97
CA ARG A 49 -3.71 5.55 10.21
C ARG A 49 -2.40 5.87 9.50
N GLU A 50 -1.47 4.92 9.46
CA GLU A 50 -0.22 5.12 8.73
C GLU A 50 -0.47 5.20 7.23
N VAL A 51 -1.45 4.45 6.69
CA VAL A 51 -1.80 4.54 5.28
C VAL A 51 -2.35 5.92 4.91
N ALA A 52 -3.16 6.55 5.77
CA ALA A 52 -3.62 7.92 5.56
C ALA A 52 -2.47 8.92 5.41
N GLU A 53 -1.38 8.75 6.17
CA GLU A 53 -0.22 9.65 6.13
C GLU A 53 0.74 9.36 4.96
N VAL A 54 0.99 8.08 4.64
CA VAL A 54 1.96 7.72 3.58
C VAL A 54 1.46 8.04 2.18
N VAL A 55 0.15 8.15 2.03
CA VAL A 55 -0.51 8.55 0.78
C VAL A 55 -0.16 9.97 0.35
N ALA A 56 0.13 10.84 1.32
CA ALA A 56 0.65 12.19 1.10
C ALA A 56 2.13 12.22 0.67
N ILE A 57 2.79 11.06 0.57
CA ILE A 57 4.21 10.95 0.20
C ILE A 57 4.33 10.56 -1.27
N ASP A 58 4.86 11.49 -2.05
CA ASP A 58 5.31 11.27 -3.41
C ASP A 58 6.84 11.26 -3.47
N VAL A 59 7.42 10.11 -3.79
CA VAL A 59 8.89 9.96 -3.89
C VAL A 59 9.49 10.69 -5.09
N ALA A 60 8.68 11.11 -6.06
CA ALA A 60 9.12 11.85 -7.25
C ALA A 60 9.00 13.37 -7.09
N ARG A 61 8.35 13.87 -6.02
CA ARG A 61 8.17 15.30 -5.73
C ARG A 61 9.15 15.81 -4.67
N ASP A 62 9.44 17.11 -4.71
CA ASP A 62 10.08 17.85 -3.62
C ASP A 62 9.25 19.12 -3.26
N PRO A 63 8.77 19.29 -2.01
CA PRO A 63 8.87 18.34 -0.90
C PRO A 63 8.07 17.06 -1.18
N ALA A 64 8.62 15.92 -0.77
CA ALA A 64 7.95 14.63 -1.01
C ALA A 64 6.65 14.49 -0.24
N PHE A 65 6.55 15.10 0.94
CA PHE A 65 5.35 15.07 1.77
C PHE A 65 4.52 16.33 1.54
N ASP A 66 3.25 16.15 1.21
CA ASP A 66 2.26 17.21 1.12
C ASP A 66 1.15 16.96 2.14
N ARG A 67 0.96 17.89 3.07
CA ARG A 67 0.00 17.71 4.15
C ARG A 67 -1.44 17.76 3.65
N ASP A 68 -1.69 18.47 2.56
CA ASP A 68 -3.02 18.67 2.01
C ASP A 68 -3.53 17.41 1.29
N GLU A 69 -2.66 16.42 1.04
CA GLU A 69 -2.97 15.12 0.45
C GLU A 69 -3.12 13.99 1.50
N VAL A 70 -3.07 14.33 2.80
CA VAL A 70 -3.32 13.34 3.87
C VAL A 70 -4.81 13.02 3.89
N LEU A 71 -5.16 11.73 3.83
CA LEU A 71 -6.56 11.31 3.90
C LEU A 71 -7.16 11.70 5.25
N GLU A 72 -8.29 12.41 5.24
CA GLU A 72 -9.00 12.79 6.46
C GLU A 72 -9.61 11.56 7.14
N ASP A 73 -10.21 10.67 6.34
CA ASP A 73 -10.66 9.35 6.80
C ASP A 73 -9.67 8.27 6.35
N PRO A 74 -8.96 7.61 7.29
CA PRO A 74 -8.09 6.49 6.96
C PRO A 74 -8.78 5.31 6.25
N LEU A 75 -10.11 5.18 6.38
CA LEU A 75 -10.89 4.15 5.70
C LEU A 75 -11.12 4.46 4.22
N GLU A 76 -10.93 5.70 3.76
CA GLU A 76 -11.03 6.09 2.36
C GLU A 76 -10.07 5.30 1.47
N ALA A 77 -8.95 4.83 2.03
CA ALA A 77 -8.03 3.91 1.34
C ALA A 77 -8.70 2.60 0.89
N LEU A 78 -9.73 2.13 1.61
CA LEU A 78 -10.54 0.98 1.20
C LEU A 78 -11.47 1.31 0.04
N ASP A 79 -12.05 2.50 0.04
CA ASP A 79 -12.96 2.93 -1.03
C ASP A 79 -12.17 3.10 -2.34
N ILE A 80 -10.99 3.71 -2.25
CA ILE A 80 -10.07 3.93 -3.38
C ILE A 80 -9.56 2.62 -3.98
N CYS A 81 -9.11 1.67 -3.15
CA CYS A 81 -8.48 0.43 -3.63
C CYS A 81 -9.43 -0.78 -3.67
N SER A 82 -10.67 -0.61 -3.19
CA SER A 82 -11.75 -1.60 -3.18
C SER A 82 -11.27 -3.01 -2.77
N SER A 83 -11.58 -4.03 -3.58
CA SER A 83 -11.27 -5.43 -3.32
C SER A 83 -9.78 -5.79 -3.40
N LEU A 84 -8.88 -4.86 -3.74
CA LEU A 84 -7.44 -5.11 -3.77
C LEU A 84 -6.80 -5.07 -2.39
N VAL A 85 -7.49 -4.46 -1.42
CA VAL A 85 -7.01 -4.27 -0.05
C VAL A 85 -8.00 -4.82 0.96
N THR A 86 -7.52 -5.08 2.16
CA THR A 86 -8.34 -5.57 3.27
C THR A 86 -7.81 -5.03 4.60
N ILE A 87 -8.71 -4.84 5.57
CA ILE A 87 -8.34 -4.53 6.95
C ILE A 87 -8.38 -5.81 7.77
N THR A 88 -7.31 -6.05 8.52
CA THR A 88 -7.25 -7.11 9.53
C THR A 88 -6.79 -6.55 10.87
N ASN A 89 -7.14 -7.24 11.95
CA ASN A 89 -6.73 -6.85 13.29
C ASN A 89 -5.40 -7.51 13.62
N ASN A 90 -4.36 -6.70 13.83
CA ASN A 90 -3.13 -7.21 14.42
C ASN A 90 -3.40 -7.50 15.89
N LYS A 91 -3.35 -8.78 16.28
CA LYS A 91 -3.66 -9.20 17.65
C LYS A 91 -2.66 -8.55 18.60
N ALA A 92 -3.16 -8.05 19.73
CA ALA A 92 -2.31 -7.55 20.80
C ALA A 92 -1.45 -8.72 21.32
N ASP A 93 -0.15 -8.69 21.03
CA ASP A 93 0.82 -9.52 21.73
C ASP A 93 0.72 -9.11 23.20
N GLY A 94 0.17 -9.99 24.04
CA GLY A 94 -0.51 -9.73 25.31
C GLY A 94 0.27 -9.04 26.43
N ARG A 95 1.18 -8.10 26.15
CA ARG A 95 1.87 -7.28 27.13
C ARG A 95 2.06 -5.79 26.82
N SER A 96 1.82 -5.22 25.63
CA SER A 96 2.16 -3.79 25.45
C SER A 96 1.51 -2.97 24.32
N ARG A 97 0.70 -3.52 23.41
CA ARG A 97 0.06 -2.67 22.37
C ARG A 97 -1.41 -3.00 22.18
N PRO A 98 -2.30 -1.99 22.10
CA PRO A 98 -3.70 -2.22 21.78
C PRO A 98 -3.80 -2.90 20.40
N ALA A 99 -4.85 -3.70 20.20
CA ALA A 99 -5.14 -4.25 18.89
C ALA A 99 -5.24 -3.11 17.88
N GLN A 100 -4.48 -3.21 16.79
CA GLN A 100 -4.43 -2.17 15.77
C GLN A 100 -4.95 -2.75 14.46
N GLN A 101 -5.84 -2.00 13.81
CA GLN A 101 -6.26 -2.30 12.46
C GLN A 101 -5.10 -2.04 11.51
N ILE A 102 -4.73 -3.06 10.76
CA ILE A 102 -3.73 -3.01 9.71
C ILE A 102 -4.40 -3.23 8.37
N ILE A 103 -3.89 -2.54 7.36
CA ILE A 103 -4.33 -2.68 5.98
C ILE A 103 -3.26 -3.46 5.20
N ALA A 104 -3.71 -4.38 4.36
CA ALA A 104 -2.87 -5.27 3.57
C ALA A 104 -3.50 -5.46 2.19
N LEU A 105 -2.72 -5.96 1.24
CA LEU A 105 -3.27 -6.48 -0.01
C LEU A 105 -4.20 -7.66 0.31
N ALA A 106 -5.36 -7.70 -0.32
CA ALA A 106 -6.36 -8.74 -0.10
C ALA A 106 -5.82 -10.14 -0.44
N HIS A 107 -4.96 -10.24 -1.45
CA HIS A 107 -4.33 -11.48 -1.86
C HIS A 107 -2.88 -11.25 -2.32
N TYR A 108 -2.01 -12.24 -2.06
CA TYR A 108 -0.62 -12.23 -2.52
C TYR A 108 -0.49 -12.11 -4.05
N SER A 109 -1.45 -12.65 -4.80
CA SER A 109 -1.49 -12.55 -6.27
C SER A 109 -1.65 -11.11 -6.78
N VAL A 110 -2.23 -10.20 -5.99
CA VAL A 110 -2.27 -8.76 -6.32
C VAL A 110 -0.86 -8.21 -6.35
N GLN A 111 -0.07 -8.53 -5.33
CA GLN A 111 1.34 -8.13 -5.25
C GLN A 111 2.12 -8.69 -6.45
N GLU A 112 1.96 -9.98 -6.76
CA GLU A 112 2.62 -10.62 -7.90
C GLU A 112 2.25 -9.97 -9.23
N TYR A 113 1.00 -9.55 -9.40
CA TYR A 113 0.54 -8.87 -10.60
C TYR A 113 1.19 -7.48 -10.75
N LEU A 114 1.15 -6.65 -9.71
CA LEU A 114 1.68 -5.27 -9.71
C LEU A 114 3.19 -5.20 -10.00
N VAL A 115 3.97 -6.20 -9.57
CA VAL A 115 5.43 -6.25 -9.79
C VAL A 115 5.85 -7.03 -11.03
N SER A 116 4.92 -7.71 -11.72
CA SER A 116 5.21 -8.50 -12.90
C SER A 116 5.25 -7.67 -14.19
N ASP A 117 5.77 -8.24 -15.27
CA ASP A 117 5.63 -7.63 -16.60
C ASP A 117 4.22 -7.76 -17.18
N ARG A 118 3.33 -8.56 -16.56
CA ARG A 118 1.98 -8.83 -17.09
C ARG A 118 1.12 -7.57 -17.09
N ILE A 119 1.17 -6.78 -16.02
CA ILE A 119 0.45 -5.51 -15.93
C ILE A 119 0.88 -4.50 -16.99
N ARG A 120 2.13 -4.59 -17.50
CA ARG A 120 2.63 -3.70 -18.56
C ARG A 120 1.95 -3.95 -19.91
N GLN A 121 1.43 -5.16 -20.10
CA GLN A 121 0.71 -5.57 -21.31
C GLN A 121 -0.80 -5.31 -21.19
N GLY A 122 -1.30 -5.05 -19.98
CA GLY A 122 -2.70 -4.76 -19.67
C GLY A 122 -3.06 -3.28 -19.74
N SER A 123 -4.33 -2.99 -19.50
CA SER A 123 -4.85 -1.62 -19.42
C SER A 123 -4.43 -0.91 -18.14
N ALA A 124 -4.05 -1.64 -17.09
CA ALA A 124 -3.58 -1.11 -15.82
C ALA A 124 -2.07 -0.81 -15.76
N LYS A 125 -1.38 -0.71 -16.91
CA LYS A 125 0.09 -0.51 -17.00
C LYS A 125 0.65 0.63 -16.15
N GLN A 126 -0.14 1.67 -15.86
CA GLN A 126 0.25 2.79 -15.00
C GLN A 126 0.55 2.37 -13.55
N TYR A 127 -0.09 1.30 -13.08
CA TYR A 127 0.12 0.73 -11.74
C TYR A 127 1.33 -0.23 -11.69
N SER A 128 2.08 -0.41 -12.79
CA SER A 128 3.26 -1.27 -12.82
C SER A 128 4.36 -0.76 -11.90
N MET A 129 4.83 -1.63 -11.00
CA MET A 129 5.84 -1.29 -10.01
C MET A 129 7.19 -1.92 -10.35
N GLN A 130 8.12 -1.13 -10.88
CA GLN A 130 9.48 -1.62 -11.14
C GLN A 130 10.28 -1.77 -9.86
N GLN A 131 11.03 -2.88 -9.78
CA GLN A 131 11.93 -3.18 -8.69
C GLN A 131 13.07 -2.14 -8.52
N ALA A 132 13.39 -1.36 -9.55
CA ALA A 132 14.35 -0.25 -9.48
C ALA A 132 13.84 0.94 -8.64
N LYS A 133 12.52 1.20 -8.62
CA LYS A 133 11.91 2.21 -7.73
C LYS A 133 11.90 1.76 -6.26
N ARG A 134 12.14 0.46 -6.01
CA ARG A 134 12.17 -0.14 -4.68
C ARG A 134 13.30 0.40 -3.81
N CYS A 135 14.47 0.71 -4.35
CA CYS A 135 15.59 1.27 -3.57
C CYS A 135 15.31 2.71 -3.11
N ALA A 136 14.80 3.57 -4.00
CA ALA A 136 14.40 4.93 -3.66
C ALA A 136 13.27 4.93 -2.62
N PHE A 137 12.30 4.03 -2.81
CA PHE A 137 11.23 3.80 -1.86
C PHE A 137 11.74 3.33 -0.50
N PHE A 138 12.66 2.35 -0.45
CA PHE A 138 13.23 1.83 0.80
C PHE A 138 14.07 2.87 1.55
N ALA A 139 14.79 3.73 0.83
CA ALA A 139 15.58 4.82 1.43
C ALA A 139 14.68 5.88 2.08
N ARG A 140 13.60 6.31 1.39
CA ARG A 140 12.63 7.28 1.91
C ARG A 140 11.72 6.66 2.99
N PHE A 141 11.38 5.38 2.87
CA PHE A 141 10.64 4.59 3.86
C PHE A 141 11.38 4.51 5.20
N ASN A 142 12.71 4.28 5.20
CA ASN A 142 13.48 4.28 6.44
C ASN A 142 13.48 5.65 7.13
N CYS A 143 13.52 6.75 6.36
CA CYS A 143 13.35 8.10 6.91
C CYS A 143 11.95 8.31 7.49
N PHE A 144 10.91 7.82 6.82
CA PHE A 144 9.53 7.91 7.29
C PHE A 144 9.26 7.02 8.51
N ASN A 145 9.73 5.77 8.56
CA ASN A 145 9.67 4.93 9.75
C ASN A 145 10.42 5.58 10.93
N ARG A 146 11.52 6.31 10.66
CA ARG A 146 12.21 7.11 11.68
C ARG A 146 11.37 8.31 12.13
N PHE A 147 10.60 8.92 11.24
CA PHE A 147 9.67 10.00 11.53
C PHE A 147 8.46 9.51 12.34
N LEU A 148 7.81 8.41 11.93
CA LEU A 148 6.73 7.77 12.67
C LEU A 148 7.19 7.25 14.03
N ASN A 149 8.33 6.57 14.12
CA ASN A 149 8.86 6.13 15.41
C ASN A 149 9.18 7.32 16.32
N ARG A 150 9.63 8.47 15.79
CA ARG A 150 9.81 9.69 16.59
C ARG A 150 8.48 10.27 17.07
N ARG A 151 7.41 10.26 16.26
CA ARG A 151 6.06 10.67 16.70
C ARG A 151 5.50 9.72 17.77
N HIS A 152 5.66 8.41 17.62
CA HIS A 152 5.23 7.42 18.62
C HIS A 152 6.04 7.49 19.92
N SER A 153 7.35 7.84 19.86
CA SER A 153 8.17 8.06 21.06
C SER A 153 7.94 9.41 21.73
N CYS A 154 7.48 10.44 21.01
CA CYS A 154 7.08 11.73 21.60
C CYS A 154 5.65 11.73 22.15
N GLY A 155 4.85 10.70 21.92
CA GLY A 155 3.48 10.55 22.44
C GLY A 155 3.37 9.95 23.84
N VAL A 156 4.50 9.74 24.53
CA VAL A 156 4.51 9.34 25.95
C VAL A 156 5.22 10.44 26.75
N ILE A 157 4.54 11.57 26.91
CA ILE A 157 4.57 12.52 28.05
C ILE A 157 3.48 13.57 27.75
N SER A 158 2.72 13.96 28.77
CA SER A 158 1.54 14.85 28.80
C SER A 158 0.24 14.09 28.55
N HIS A 159 -0.47 13.64 29.58
CA HIS A 159 -0.99 14.41 30.72
C HIS A 159 -1.13 13.56 31.99
#